data_AF-A0A2R5GP21-F1
#
_entry.id   AF-A0A2R5GP21-F1
#
_cell.length_a   1.000
_cell.length_b   1.000
_cell.length_c   1.000
_cell.angle_alpha   90.00
_cell.angle_beta   90.00
_cell.angle_gamma   90.00
#
_symmetry.space_group_name_H-M   'P 1'
#
loop_
_entity.id
_entity.type
_entity.pdbx_description
1 polymer ?
#
loop_
_entity_poly.entity_id
_entity_poly.type
_entity_poly.pdbx_seq_one_letter_code
_entity_poly.pdbx_strand_id
1 'polypeptide(L)'
;MDMNMRASILLVLVMAVLATMGEAASLRSKAQTTLQDSRKLTSHPHKPICLAFKKLGDGFCREKVDHYGNPVGTGTFNLYKHIESKSECAMLCYEDEDCTGWEYDSRSHRKTCEVHRGEVGAYKAKHGVECYEAYKTADKSECFTPPRPEPEPTCEYKLVGNGYCREAYDHDGTPYGLGDYKTYCNKDKPCVEDKCREACTGYEWCKYYEFKPINPDNLPWGTHIEEGAGRCELYRGYIGAYKPSSKAKCYAKNC
;
A
#
# COMPACT_ATOMS: atom_id res chain seq x y z
N MET A 1 43.82 -68.77 -28.43
CA MET A 1 43.14 -68.49 -27.14
C MET A 1 42.55 -67.08 -27.20
N ASP A 2 41.58 -66.82 -28.09
CA ASP A 2 41.11 -65.44 -28.37
C ASP A 2 39.58 -65.25 -28.38
N MET A 3 38.79 -66.33 -28.39
CA MET A 3 37.31 -66.23 -28.41
C MET A 3 36.68 -66.11 -27.02
N ASN A 4 37.25 -66.76 -25.99
CA ASN A 4 36.64 -66.79 -24.64
C ASN A 4 36.86 -65.49 -23.85
N MET A 5 37.91 -64.71 -24.15
CA MET A 5 38.19 -63.45 -23.46
C MET A 5 37.30 -62.30 -23.95
N ARG A 6 36.94 -62.30 -25.25
CA ARG A 6 36.04 -61.29 -25.84
C ARG A 6 34.59 -61.43 -25.37
N ALA A 7 34.10 -62.66 -25.20
CA ALA A 7 32.75 -62.92 -24.69
C ALA A 7 32.58 -62.45 -23.24
N SER A 8 33.61 -62.59 -22.41
CA SER A 8 33.58 -62.19 -20.99
C SER A 8 33.57 -60.66 -20.81
N ILE A 9 34.32 -59.92 -21.64
CA ILE A 9 34.33 -58.45 -21.60
C ILE A 9 32.99 -57.87 -22.06
N LEU A 10 32.38 -58.46 -23.10
CA LEU A 10 31.04 -58.08 -23.57
C LEU A 10 29.97 -58.30 -22.48
N LEU A 11 30.04 -59.40 -21.74
CA LEU A 11 29.08 -59.67 -20.67
C LEU A 11 29.19 -58.65 -19.53
N VAL A 12 30.40 -58.27 -19.13
CA VAL A 12 30.64 -57.26 -18.09
C VAL A 12 30.16 -55.87 -18.52
N LEU A 13 30.39 -55.49 -19.79
CA LEU A 13 29.90 -54.22 -20.34
C LEU A 13 28.36 -54.18 -20.40
N VAL A 14 27.71 -55.27 -20.83
CA VAL A 14 26.24 -55.34 -20.86
C VAL A 14 25.66 -55.24 -19.44
N MET A 15 26.26 -55.90 -18.46
CA MET A 15 25.81 -55.83 -17.06
C MET A 15 26.03 -54.43 -16.46
N ALA A 16 27.12 -53.74 -16.79
CA ALA A 16 27.37 -52.36 -16.36
C ALA A 16 26.35 -51.38 -16.98
N VAL A 17 26.03 -51.53 -18.26
CA VAL A 17 25.00 -50.72 -18.93
C VAL A 17 23.62 -50.97 -18.30
N LEU A 18 23.25 -52.23 -18.05
CA LEU A 18 21.97 -52.57 -17.39
C LEU A 18 21.87 -52.02 -15.96
N ALA A 19 22.96 -52.01 -15.19
CA ALA A 19 22.99 -51.43 -13.84
C ALA A 19 22.75 -49.91 -13.86
N THR A 20 23.42 -49.18 -14.77
CA THR A 20 23.21 -47.73 -14.92
C THR A 20 21.81 -47.38 -15.41
N MET A 21 21.18 -48.24 -16.22
CA MET A 21 19.79 -48.07 -16.64
C MET A 21 18.79 -48.28 -15.49
N GLY A 22 19.09 -49.19 -14.55
CA GLY A 22 18.29 -49.41 -13.34
C GLY A 22 18.32 -48.21 -12.39
N GLU A 23 19.49 -47.59 -12.20
CA GLU A 23 19.63 -46.37 -11.39
C GLU A 23 18.95 -45.16 -12.06
N ALA A 24 19.09 -45.01 -13.37
CA ALA A 24 18.41 -43.96 -14.13
C ALA A 24 16.87 -44.11 -14.09
N ALA A 25 16.35 -45.34 -14.09
CA ALA A 25 14.93 -45.62 -13.92
C ALA A 25 14.45 -45.31 -12.50
N SER A 26 15.25 -45.61 -11.47
CA SER A 26 14.94 -45.28 -10.07
C SER A 26 14.93 -43.76 -9.82
N LEU A 27 15.90 -43.04 -10.38
CA LEU A 27 15.96 -41.57 -10.30
C LEU A 27 14.81 -40.91 -11.07
N ARG A 28 14.45 -41.43 -12.25
CA ARG A 28 13.25 -40.97 -12.98
C ARG A 28 11.97 -41.27 -12.21
N SER A 29 11.85 -42.44 -11.59
CA SER A 29 10.69 -42.80 -10.78
C SER A 29 10.55 -41.87 -9.56
N LYS A 30 11.65 -41.55 -8.87
CA LYS A 30 11.69 -40.57 -7.77
C LYS A 30 11.35 -39.17 -8.24
N ALA A 31 11.94 -38.70 -9.34
CA ALA A 31 11.62 -37.38 -9.90
C ALA A 31 10.16 -37.27 -10.38
N GLN A 32 9.62 -38.36 -10.95
CA GLN A 32 8.22 -38.43 -11.34
C GLN A 32 7.28 -38.48 -10.13
N THR A 33 7.65 -39.14 -9.03
CA THR A 33 6.86 -39.10 -7.78
C THR A 33 6.90 -37.72 -7.14
N THR A 34 8.04 -37.03 -7.10
CA THR A 34 8.12 -35.63 -6.63
C THR A 34 7.28 -34.68 -7.51
N LEU A 35 7.30 -34.87 -8.84
CA LEU A 35 6.48 -34.09 -9.77
C LEU A 35 4.98 -34.47 -9.70
N GLN A 36 4.65 -35.72 -9.42
CA GLN A 36 3.25 -36.15 -9.21
C GLN A 36 2.70 -35.66 -7.88
N ASP A 37 3.50 -35.66 -6.80
CA ASP A 37 3.11 -35.05 -5.52
C ASP A 37 2.94 -33.53 -5.65
N SER A 38 3.82 -32.88 -6.42
CA SER A 38 3.67 -31.46 -6.78
C SER A 38 2.40 -31.21 -7.62
N ARG A 39 2.04 -32.12 -8.53
CA ARG A 39 0.80 -32.05 -9.34
C ARG A 39 -0.47 -32.41 -8.54
N LYS A 40 -0.38 -33.31 -7.56
CA LYS A 40 -1.51 -33.65 -6.67
C LYS A 40 -1.85 -32.50 -5.73
N LEU A 41 -0.87 -31.66 -5.39
CA LEU A 41 -1.12 -30.39 -4.70
C LEU A 41 -1.92 -29.40 -5.57
N THR A 42 -1.86 -29.54 -6.90
CA THR A 42 -2.57 -28.67 -7.87
C THR A 42 -3.95 -29.13 -8.32
N SER A 43 -4.43 -30.30 -7.86
CA SER A 43 -5.70 -30.88 -8.32
C SER A 43 -6.85 -30.81 -7.30
N HIS A 44 -6.63 -30.20 -6.13
CA HIS A 44 -7.71 -29.76 -5.27
C HIS A 44 -8.05 -28.32 -5.65
N PRO A 45 -9.33 -27.87 -5.59
CA PRO A 45 -9.62 -26.45 -5.72
C PRO A 45 -8.79 -25.74 -4.66
N HIS A 46 -7.68 -25.10 -5.07
CA HIS A 46 -6.78 -24.43 -4.17
C HIS A 46 -7.63 -23.43 -3.39
N LYS A 47 -7.89 -23.73 -2.11
CA LYS A 47 -8.37 -22.69 -1.21
C LYS A 47 -7.33 -21.57 -1.31
N PRO A 48 -7.75 -20.33 -1.62
CA PRO A 48 -6.81 -19.23 -1.76
C PRO A 48 -6.00 -19.13 -0.46
N ILE A 49 -4.68 -19.19 -0.60
CA ILE A 49 -3.77 -18.97 0.53
C ILE A 49 -3.78 -17.46 0.79
N CYS A 50 -4.10 -17.06 2.01
CA CYS A 50 -4.14 -15.67 2.45
C CYS A 50 -3.10 -15.44 3.56
N LEU A 51 -2.80 -14.16 3.82
CA LEU A 51 -1.99 -13.75 4.96
C LEU A 51 -2.88 -13.65 6.21
N ALA A 52 -2.36 -14.13 7.34
CA ALA A 52 -2.98 -14.06 8.65
C ALA A 52 -1.95 -13.57 9.68
N PHE A 53 -2.45 -13.07 10.82
CA PHE A 53 -1.61 -12.54 11.89
C PHE A 53 -1.90 -13.20 13.23
N LYS A 54 -0.86 -13.68 13.88
CA LYS A 54 -0.95 -14.29 15.21
C LYS A 54 -0.23 -13.41 16.23
N LYS A 55 -0.94 -12.96 17.26
CA LYS A 55 -0.32 -12.23 18.36
C LYS A 55 0.67 -13.14 19.10
N LEU A 56 1.94 -12.75 19.17
CA LEU A 56 2.94 -13.44 19.97
C LEU A 56 2.91 -12.99 21.43
N GLY A 57 2.67 -11.69 21.66
CA GLY A 57 2.51 -11.14 23.00
C GLY A 57 2.61 -9.62 23.06
N ASP A 58 2.55 -9.10 24.28
CA ASP A 58 2.74 -7.67 24.56
C ASP A 58 4.23 -7.36 24.73
N GLY A 59 4.88 -7.02 23.62
CA GLY A 59 6.28 -6.61 23.61
C GLY A 59 6.84 -6.42 22.22
N PHE A 60 8.15 -6.19 22.17
CA PHE A 60 8.86 -6.00 20.90
C PHE A 60 9.10 -7.33 20.20
N CYS A 61 8.89 -7.41 18.89
CA CYS A 61 9.09 -8.62 18.10
C CYS A 61 10.56 -9.04 18.08
N ARG A 62 10.78 -10.36 18.15
CA ARG A 62 12.09 -10.99 18.14
C ARG A 62 12.09 -12.20 17.22
N GLU A 63 13.26 -12.51 16.68
CA GLU A 63 13.40 -13.64 15.75
C GLU A 63 13.05 -14.96 16.42
N LYS A 64 13.62 -15.22 17.61
CA LYS A 64 13.50 -16.50 18.30
C LYS A 64 13.82 -16.40 19.79
N VAL A 65 13.73 -17.53 20.47
CA VAL A 65 14.26 -17.72 21.82
C VAL A 65 15.61 -18.43 21.79
N ASP A 66 16.53 -18.04 22.68
CA ASP A 66 17.78 -18.77 22.90
C ASP A 66 17.56 -20.05 23.74
N HIS A 67 18.63 -20.81 24.01
CA HIS A 67 18.55 -22.04 24.81
C HIS A 67 18.22 -21.81 26.29
N TYR A 68 18.25 -20.56 26.75
CA TYR A 68 17.80 -20.15 28.09
C TYR A 68 16.35 -19.62 28.07
N GLY A 69 15.69 -19.61 26.90
CA GLY A 69 14.33 -19.09 26.74
C GLY A 69 14.25 -17.57 26.60
N ASN A 70 15.37 -16.87 26.42
CA ASN A 70 15.37 -15.41 26.25
C ASN A 70 15.09 -15.02 24.79
N PRO A 71 14.20 -14.04 24.55
CA PRO A 71 13.97 -13.49 23.22
C PRO A 71 15.21 -12.78 22.66
N VAL A 72 15.67 -13.19 21.47
CA VAL A 72 16.88 -12.68 20.81
C VAL A 72 16.63 -12.36 19.33
N GLY A 73 17.49 -11.51 18.77
CA GLY A 73 17.41 -11.05 17.38
C GLY A 73 16.33 -9.97 17.20
N THR A 74 16.66 -8.86 16.54
CA THR A 74 15.70 -7.80 16.21
C THR A 74 15.15 -7.94 14.79
N GLY A 75 15.72 -8.84 14.00
CA GLY A 75 15.41 -8.96 12.58
C GLY A 75 15.79 -7.72 11.77
N THR A 76 15.46 -7.79 10.49
CA THR A 76 15.38 -6.65 9.58
C THR A 76 13.94 -6.13 9.58
N PHE A 77 13.78 -4.81 9.71
CA PHE A 77 12.47 -4.18 9.73
C PHE A 77 12.49 -2.78 9.10
N ASN A 78 11.32 -2.35 8.63
CA ASN A 78 11.04 -0.97 8.26
C ASN A 78 10.30 -0.28 9.39
N LEU A 79 10.78 0.89 9.82
CA LEU A 79 10.15 1.71 10.85
C LEU A 79 9.26 2.80 10.24
N TYR A 80 7.97 2.72 10.52
CA TYR A 80 6.97 3.71 10.18
C TYR A 80 6.59 4.54 11.41
N LYS A 81 6.30 5.83 11.18
CA LYS A 81 5.94 6.81 12.22
C LYS A 81 4.59 7.41 11.87
N HIS A 82 3.88 7.88 12.90
CA HIS A 82 2.55 8.45 12.83
C HIS A 82 1.49 7.44 12.37
N ILE A 83 1.66 6.19 12.78
CA ILE A 83 0.69 5.12 12.52
C ILE A 83 -0.33 5.17 13.64
N GLU A 84 -1.58 5.48 13.32
CA GLU A 84 -2.57 5.84 14.34
C GLU A 84 -3.19 4.60 15.01
N SER A 85 -3.06 3.44 14.39
CA SER A 85 -3.68 2.20 14.86
C SER A 85 -2.89 0.93 14.54
N LYS A 86 -3.19 -0.14 15.28
CA LYS A 86 -2.70 -1.50 14.98
C LYS A 86 -3.17 -1.99 13.62
N SER A 87 -4.39 -1.63 13.22
CA SER A 87 -4.96 -2.06 11.94
C SER A 87 -4.18 -1.47 10.77
N GLU A 88 -3.73 -0.22 10.89
CA GLU A 88 -2.88 0.43 9.90
C GLU A 88 -1.49 -0.22 9.84
N CYS A 89 -0.91 -0.60 10.98
CA CYS A 89 0.34 -1.36 11.02
C CYS A 89 0.22 -2.74 10.37
N ALA A 90 -0.89 -3.45 10.63
CA ALA A 90 -1.22 -4.72 9.97
C ALA A 90 -1.40 -4.56 8.45
N MET A 91 -1.98 -3.44 8.00
CA MET A 91 -2.10 -3.13 6.57
C MET A 91 -0.74 -2.93 5.90
N LEU A 92 0.18 -2.22 6.53
CA LEU A 92 1.55 -2.05 6.01
C LEU A 92 2.25 -3.40 5.82
N CYS A 93 2.08 -4.32 6.77
CA CYS A 93 2.58 -5.69 6.65
C CYS A 93 1.84 -6.50 5.57
N TYR A 94 0.52 -6.32 5.44
CA TYR A 94 -0.27 -7.00 4.40
C TYR A 94 0.10 -6.56 2.98
N GLU A 95 0.48 -5.30 2.80
CA GLU A 95 0.92 -4.74 1.51
C GLU A 95 2.39 -5.03 1.17
N ASP A 96 3.21 -5.39 2.17
CA ASP A 96 4.61 -5.79 1.97
C ASP A 96 4.70 -7.32 1.73
N GLU A 97 5.02 -7.71 0.50
CA GLU A 97 5.10 -9.13 0.10
C GLU A 97 6.11 -9.95 0.91
N ASP A 98 7.12 -9.29 1.48
CA ASP A 98 8.17 -9.90 2.29
C ASP A 98 7.87 -9.83 3.80
N CYS A 99 6.68 -9.39 4.21
CA CYS A 99 6.37 -9.27 5.63
C CYS A 99 6.29 -10.64 6.33
N THR A 100 7.01 -10.74 7.44
CA THR A 100 7.05 -11.92 8.33
C THR A 100 6.42 -11.63 9.70
N GLY A 101 6.16 -10.36 10.02
CA GLY A 101 5.52 -9.94 11.25
C GLY A 101 5.55 -8.43 11.40
N TRP A 102 4.85 -7.93 12.41
CA TRP A 102 4.80 -6.50 12.70
C TRP A 102 4.67 -6.25 14.20
N GLU A 103 5.18 -5.10 14.64
CA GLU A 103 4.95 -4.59 15.99
C GLU A 103 4.42 -3.17 15.99
N TYR A 104 3.55 -2.86 16.96
CA TYR A 104 2.97 -1.53 17.13
C TYR A 104 3.23 -1.00 18.55
N ASP A 105 3.99 0.10 18.66
CA ASP A 105 4.23 0.82 19.92
C ASP A 105 3.28 2.00 20.07
N SER A 106 2.15 1.75 20.72
CA SER A 106 1.12 2.74 21.03
C SER A 106 1.57 3.83 22.02
N ARG A 107 2.67 3.61 22.74
CA ARG A 107 3.19 4.56 23.75
C ARG A 107 4.19 5.53 23.16
N SER A 108 4.75 5.22 22.01
CA SER A 108 5.63 6.13 21.28
C SER A 108 4.88 7.42 21.00
N HIS A 109 5.51 8.58 21.24
CA HIS A 109 4.92 9.88 20.90
C HIS A 109 4.67 10.03 19.39
N ARG A 110 5.29 9.17 18.58
CA ARG A 110 5.08 9.08 17.15
C ARG A 110 4.27 7.86 16.75
N LYS A 111 3.71 7.07 17.68
CA LYS A 111 2.97 5.82 17.42
C LYS A 111 3.61 4.99 16.30
N THR A 112 4.67 4.28 16.67
CA THR A 112 5.55 3.63 15.68
C THR A 112 5.06 2.24 15.34
N CYS A 113 5.27 1.86 14.08
CA CYS A 113 5.03 0.52 13.57
C CYS A 113 6.35 0.00 12.98
N GLU A 114 6.79 -1.19 13.37
CA GLU A 114 7.88 -1.89 12.70
C GLU A 114 7.29 -3.04 11.89
N VAL A 115 7.57 -3.07 10.58
CA VAL A 115 7.21 -4.17 9.68
C VAL A 115 8.46 -4.99 9.45
N HIS A 116 8.46 -6.24 9.93
CA HIS A 116 9.59 -7.14 9.84
C HIS A 116 9.61 -7.90 8.53
N ARG A 117 10.82 -8.11 7.99
CA ARG A 117 11.10 -8.95 6.81
C ARG A 117 11.99 -10.15 7.14
N GLY A 118 12.55 -10.16 8.35
CA GLY A 118 13.26 -11.31 8.92
C GLY A 118 12.34 -12.12 9.84
N GLU A 119 12.72 -13.34 10.21
CA GLU A 119 11.92 -14.21 11.09
C GLU A 119 11.34 -13.47 12.31
N VAL A 120 10.08 -13.77 12.66
CA VAL A 120 9.40 -13.28 13.87
C VAL A 120 8.76 -14.47 14.58
N GLY A 121 9.42 -14.99 15.61
CA GLY A 121 8.98 -16.17 16.35
C GLY A 121 8.93 -15.98 17.87
N ALA A 122 9.35 -14.82 18.37
CA ALA A 122 9.35 -14.49 19.79
C ALA A 122 9.01 -13.02 20.04
N TYR A 123 8.88 -12.63 21.32
CA TYR A 123 8.74 -11.24 21.70
C TYR A 123 9.45 -10.94 23.03
N LYS A 124 9.98 -9.74 23.17
CA LYS A 124 10.53 -9.21 24.42
C LYS A 124 9.48 -8.35 25.11
N ALA A 125 8.97 -8.85 26.25
CA ALA A 125 7.89 -8.22 27.01
C ALA A 125 8.08 -6.71 27.20
N LYS A 126 7.06 -5.95 26.81
CA LYS A 126 6.98 -4.51 26.98
C LYS A 126 5.52 -4.08 26.91
N HIS A 127 4.99 -3.60 28.03
CA HIS A 127 3.64 -3.03 28.09
C HIS A 127 3.45 -1.95 27.02
N GLY A 128 2.31 -1.97 26.32
CA GLY A 128 1.92 -1.00 25.29
C GLY A 128 2.62 -1.14 23.92
N VAL A 129 3.37 -2.23 23.73
CA VAL A 129 3.83 -2.71 22.43
C VAL A 129 3.19 -4.06 22.18
N GLU A 130 2.78 -4.34 20.95
CA GLU A 130 2.22 -5.64 20.60
C GLU A 130 2.94 -6.20 19.39
N CYS A 131 3.32 -7.48 19.46
CA CYS A 131 4.03 -8.19 18.41
C CYS A 131 3.13 -9.25 17.77
N TYR A 132 3.15 -9.30 16.44
CA TYR A 132 2.40 -10.24 15.62
C TYR A 132 3.31 -10.94 14.62
N GLU A 133 3.18 -12.27 14.51
CA GLU A 133 3.76 -13.09 13.46
C GLU A 133 2.82 -13.13 12.26
N ALA A 134 3.37 -12.99 11.05
CA ALA A 134 2.63 -13.13 9.80
C ALA A 134 2.82 -14.55 9.25
N TYR A 135 1.73 -15.20 8.86
CA TYR A 135 1.77 -16.56 8.31
C TYR A 135 0.73 -16.75 7.19
N LYS A 136 1.03 -17.69 6.29
CA LYS A 136 0.14 -18.04 5.17
C LYS A 136 -0.77 -19.19 5.56
N THR A 137 -2.07 -19.04 5.38
CA THR A 137 -3.08 -20.06 5.73
C THR A 137 -4.12 -20.24 4.62
N ALA A 138 -4.69 -21.45 4.54
CA ALA A 138 -5.83 -21.77 3.68
C ALA A 138 -7.17 -21.67 4.43
N ASP A 139 -7.13 -21.41 5.74
CA ASP A 139 -8.32 -21.17 6.55
C ASP A 139 -8.80 -19.72 6.37
N LYS A 140 -9.94 -19.58 5.67
CA LYS A 140 -10.53 -18.26 5.42
C LYS A 140 -10.94 -17.50 6.69
N SER A 141 -11.18 -18.20 7.79
CA SER A 141 -11.56 -17.58 9.06
C SER A 141 -10.39 -16.92 9.79
N GLU A 142 -9.16 -17.32 9.46
CA GLU A 142 -7.94 -16.73 10.02
C GLU A 142 -7.37 -15.60 9.15
N CYS A 143 -7.78 -15.52 7.89
CA CYS A 143 -7.30 -14.49 6.97
C CYS A 143 -7.44 -13.10 7.58
N PHE A 144 -6.36 -12.33 7.55
CA PHE A 144 -6.45 -10.91 7.75
C PHE A 144 -7.36 -10.34 6.66
N THR A 145 -8.41 -9.66 7.09
CA THR A 145 -9.29 -8.92 6.19
C THR A 145 -8.92 -7.45 6.38
N PRO A 146 -8.30 -6.82 5.36
CA PRO A 146 -8.11 -5.38 5.33
C PRO A 146 -9.41 -4.69 5.76
N PRO A 147 -9.37 -3.70 6.66
CA PRO A 147 -10.54 -2.87 6.90
C PRO A 147 -11.04 -2.39 5.54
N ARG A 148 -12.33 -2.59 5.27
CA ARG A 148 -12.94 -2.08 4.05
C ARG A 148 -12.62 -0.58 4.01
N PRO A 149 -12.03 -0.04 2.94
CA PRO A 149 -11.83 1.40 2.86
C PRO A 149 -13.20 2.04 3.14
N GLU A 150 -13.24 2.94 4.12
CA GLU A 150 -14.42 3.79 4.28
C GLU A 150 -14.66 4.40 2.90
N PRO A 151 -15.92 4.39 2.40
CA PRO A 151 -16.19 5.05 1.14
C PRO A 151 -15.68 6.48 1.29
N GLU A 152 -14.76 6.89 0.40
CA GLU A 152 -14.28 8.26 0.42
C GLU A 152 -15.51 9.18 0.47
N PRO A 153 -15.54 10.21 1.34
CA PRO A 153 -16.65 11.13 1.35
C PRO A 153 -16.83 11.66 -0.06
N THR A 154 -17.87 11.19 -0.76
CA THR A 154 -18.14 11.55 -2.14
C THR A 154 -18.78 12.93 -2.13
N CYS A 155 -17.93 13.93 -1.98
CA CYS A 155 -18.34 15.31 -2.17
C CYS A 155 -18.51 15.56 -3.66
N GLU A 156 -19.74 15.86 -4.08
CA GLU A 156 -20.00 16.37 -5.42
C GLU A 156 -19.64 17.86 -5.47
N TYR A 157 -19.12 18.31 -6.61
CA TYR A 157 -18.82 19.74 -6.80
C TYR A 157 -19.68 20.31 -7.91
N LYS A 158 -20.51 21.28 -7.54
CA LYS A 158 -21.37 22.00 -8.48
C LYS A 158 -20.68 23.28 -8.92
N LEU A 159 -20.57 23.49 -10.22
CA LEU A 159 -20.09 24.76 -10.77
C LEU A 159 -21.08 25.89 -10.38
N VAL A 160 -20.58 26.86 -9.62
CA VAL A 160 -21.33 28.10 -9.30
C VAL A 160 -21.32 29.02 -10.52
N GLY A 161 -20.17 29.14 -11.18
CA GLY A 161 -20.05 29.88 -12.43
C GLY A 161 -18.62 29.97 -12.97
N ASN A 162 -18.52 30.39 -14.23
CA ASN A 162 -17.25 30.72 -14.88
C ASN A 162 -16.84 32.14 -14.46
N GLY A 163 -15.97 32.22 -13.46
CA GLY A 163 -15.51 33.47 -12.89
C GLY A 163 -14.98 33.32 -11.47
N TYR A 164 -14.74 34.45 -10.84
CA TYR A 164 -14.23 34.51 -9.47
C TYR A 164 -15.41 34.40 -8.48
N CYS A 165 -15.38 33.47 -7.54
CA CYS A 165 -16.29 33.31 -6.40
C CYS A 165 -16.56 34.64 -5.68
N ARG A 166 -17.83 34.91 -5.40
CA ARG A 166 -18.31 36.09 -4.68
C ARG A 166 -19.40 35.69 -3.68
N GLU A 167 -19.50 36.42 -2.58
CA GLU A 167 -20.46 36.08 -1.53
C GLU A 167 -21.90 36.21 -2.02
N ALA A 168 -22.23 37.30 -2.71
CA ALA A 168 -23.59 37.58 -3.18
C ALA A 168 -23.63 38.57 -4.36
N TYR A 169 -24.82 38.75 -4.93
CA TYR A 169 -25.17 39.85 -5.83
C TYR A 169 -25.87 40.96 -5.04
N ASP A 170 -25.56 42.21 -5.35
CA ASP A 170 -26.29 43.36 -4.80
C ASP A 170 -27.64 43.55 -5.52
N HIS A 171 -28.38 44.60 -5.13
CA HIS A 171 -29.69 44.91 -5.72
C HIS A 171 -29.65 45.19 -7.23
N ASP A 172 -28.49 45.58 -7.77
CA ASP A 172 -28.27 45.84 -9.20
C ASP A 172 -27.78 44.59 -9.94
N GLY A 173 -27.63 43.46 -9.25
CA GLY A 173 -27.06 42.23 -9.80
C GLY A 173 -25.53 42.26 -9.92
N THR A 174 -24.85 43.19 -9.24
CA THR A 174 -23.38 43.27 -9.23
C THR A 174 -22.81 42.35 -8.16
N PRO A 175 -21.88 41.45 -8.49
CA PRO A 175 -21.34 40.51 -7.53
C PRO A 175 -20.31 41.18 -6.60
N TYR A 176 -20.48 41.01 -5.28
CA TYR A 176 -19.64 41.61 -4.25
C TYR A 176 -19.21 40.59 -3.18
N GLY A 177 -18.30 41.02 -2.31
CA GLY A 177 -17.75 40.19 -1.22
C GLY A 177 -16.68 39.23 -1.73
N LEU A 178 -15.53 39.19 -1.07
CA LEU A 178 -14.43 38.32 -1.44
C LEU A 178 -14.47 36.96 -0.75
N GLY A 179 -15.36 36.75 0.23
CA GLY A 179 -15.38 35.53 1.03
C GLY A 179 -14.22 35.44 2.03
N ASP A 180 -14.42 34.67 3.09
CA ASP A 180 -13.32 34.17 3.92
C ASP A 180 -12.67 32.97 3.22
N TYR A 181 -11.47 33.19 2.67
CA TYR A 181 -10.73 32.17 1.94
C TYR A 181 -9.28 32.01 2.44
N LYS A 182 -8.75 30.81 2.20
CA LYS A 182 -7.32 30.49 2.33
C LYS A 182 -6.76 30.11 0.97
N THR A 183 -5.64 30.70 0.60
CA THR A 183 -4.88 30.26 -0.59
C THR A 183 -4.21 28.91 -0.30
N TYR A 184 -4.54 27.90 -1.10
CA TYR A 184 -3.94 26.57 -1.01
C TYR A 184 -2.71 26.44 -1.93
N CYS A 185 -2.84 26.90 -3.17
CA CYS A 185 -1.74 26.95 -4.13
C CYS A 185 -1.77 28.29 -4.89
N ASN A 186 -0.61 28.79 -5.30
CA ASN A 186 -0.45 30.13 -5.87
C ASN A 186 0.52 30.12 -7.07
N LYS A 187 0.90 31.28 -7.60
CA LYS A 187 1.80 31.32 -8.78
C LYS A 187 3.20 30.77 -8.51
N ASP A 188 3.69 30.84 -7.27
CA ASP A 188 5.04 30.45 -6.89
C ASP A 188 5.08 28.95 -6.54
N LYS A 189 3.94 28.39 -6.14
CA LYS A 189 3.70 26.96 -5.95
C LYS A 189 2.33 26.58 -6.51
N PRO A 190 2.22 26.40 -7.84
CA PRO A 190 0.94 26.13 -8.49
C PRO A 190 0.52 24.67 -8.29
N CYS A 191 -0.77 24.40 -8.49
CA CYS A 191 -1.34 23.06 -8.43
C CYS A 191 -2.39 22.88 -9.52
N VAL A 192 -2.67 21.65 -9.93
CA VAL A 192 -3.78 21.33 -10.83
C VAL A 192 -5.13 21.38 -10.10
N GLU A 193 -6.23 21.49 -10.85
CA GLU A 193 -7.59 21.66 -10.31
C GLU A 193 -7.99 20.51 -9.37
N ASP A 194 -7.62 19.27 -9.70
CA ASP A 194 -7.94 18.09 -8.88
C ASP A 194 -7.31 18.17 -7.49
N LYS A 195 -6.09 18.71 -7.37
CA LYS A 195 -5.46 18.95 -6.06
C LYS A 195 -6.15 20.05 -5.26
N CYS A 196 -6.75 21.02 -5.93
CA CYS A 196 -7.59 22.04 -5.29
C CYS A 196 -8.89 21.41 -4.73
N ARG A 197 -9.53 20.54 -5.53
CA ARG A 197 -10.73 19.79 -5.17
C ARG A 197 -10.48 18.84 -4.00
N GLU A 198 -9.44 18.00 -4.08
CA GLU A 198 -9.02 17.09 -3.01
C GLU A 198 -8.78 17.85 -1.69
N ALA A 199 -8.08 18.98 -1.76
CA ALA A 199 -7.83 19.81 -0.59
C ALA A 199 -9.13 20.35 0.02
N CYS A 200 -10.08 20.83 -0.79
CA CYS A 200 -11.38 21.25 -0.28
C CYS A 200 -12.18 20.08 0.31
N THR A 201 -12.09 18.89 -0.27
CA THR A 201 -12.75 17.68 0.28
C THR A 201 -12.21 17.35 1.67
N GLY A 202 -10.87 17.35 1.83
CA GLY A 202 -10.21 17.00 3.09
C GLY A 202 -10.36 18.02 4.23
N TYR A 203 -10.70 19.28 3.93
CA TYR A 203 -11.02 20.26 4.96
C TYR A 203 -12.52 20.34 5.22
N GLU A 204 -12.96 19.94 6.42
CA GLU A 204 -14.38 20.05 6.84
C GLU A 204 -14.93 21.47 6.72
N TRP A 205 -14.08 22.48 6.97
CA TRP A 205 -14.47 23.89 6.88
C TRP A 205 -14.63 24.39 5.45
N CYS A 206 -14.07 23.70 4.45
CA CYS A 206 -14.12 24.16 3.06
C CYS A 206 -15.49 23.85 2.47
N LYS A 207 -16.17 24.89 1.98
CA LYS A 207 -17.49 24.79 1.35
C LYS A 207 -17.47 25.12 -0.14
N TYR A 208 -16.46 25.89 -0.57
CA TYR A 208 -16.30 26.27 -1.98
C TYR A 208 -14.81 26.32 -2.32
N TYR A 209 -14.48 26.17 -3.60
CA TYR A 209 -13.14 26.48 -4.09
C TYR A 209 -13.19 27.31 -5.38
N GLU A 210 -12.17 28.13 -5.55
CA GLU A 210 -11.90 28.88 -6.77
C GLU A 210 -10.60 28.40 -7.39
N PHE A 211 -10.64 28.06 -8.68
CA PHE A 211 -9.45 27.66 -9.43
C PHE A 211 -9.14 28.65 -10.55
N LYS A 212 -7.89 29.11 -10.62
CA LYS A 212 -7.39 30.09 -11.60
C LYS A 212 -6.25 29.45 -12.40
N PRO A 213 -6.47 28.92 -13.61
CA PRO A 213 -5.38 28.41 -14.43
C PRO A 213 -4.35 29.52 -14.71
N ILE A 214 -3.07 29.17 -14.64
CA ILE A 214 -1.98 30.07 -15.04
C ILE A 214 -1.77 29.86 -16.54
N ASN A 215 -1.81 30.95 -17.31
CA ASN A 215 -1.41 30.86 -18.71
C ASN A 215 0.13 30.70 -18.78
N PRO A 216 0.65 29.58 -19.33
CA PRO A 216 2.09 29.35 -19.46
C PRO A 216 2.79 30.45 -20.27
N ASP A 217 2.11 31.12 -21.20
CA ASP A 217 2.67 32.21 -22.01
C ASP A 217 3.08 33.44 -21.17
N ASN A 218 2.54 33.56 -19.95
CA ASN A 218 2.84 34.65 -19.03
C ASN A 218 3.97 34.35 -18.06
N LEU A 219 4.65 33.19 -18.20
CA LEU A 219 5.75 32.78 -17.34
C LEU A 219 7.12 33.12 -17.95
N PRO A 220 8.15 33.39 -17.12
CA PRO A 220 9.51 33.51 -17.60
C PRO A 220 9.96 32.27 -18.39
N TRP A 221 10.75 32.49 -19.44
CA TRP A 221 11.36 31.42 -20.23
C TRP A 221 12.11 30.42 -19.33
N GLY A 222 11.80 29.13 -19.49
CA GLY A 222 12.40 28.03 -18.71
C GLY A 222 11.64 27.67 -17.42
N THR A 223 10.50 28.31 -17.12
CA THR A 223 9.64 27.89 -16.02
C THR A 223 8.85 26.64 -16.40
N HIS A 224 9.10 25.51 -15.73
CA HIS A 224 8.30 24.31 -15.88
C HIS A 224 7.12 24.33 -14.90
N ILE A 225 5.90 24.35 -15.43
CA ILE A 225 4.68 24.11 -14.67
C ILE A 225 3.94 22.91 -15.26
N GLU A 226 3.25 22.17 -14.41
CA GLU A 226 2.36 21.11 -14.86
C GLU A 226 1.24 21.69 -15.75
N GLU A 227 0.81 20.93 -16.77
CA GLU A 227 -0.27 21.37 -17.65
C GLU A 227 -1.56 21.58 -16.84
N GLY A 228 -2.25 22.70 -17.07
CA GLY A 228 -3.45 23.05 -16.32
C GLY A 228 -3.18 23.52 -14.88
N ALA A 229 -1.92 23.71 -14.48
CA ALA A 229 -1.59 24.24 -13.17
C ALA A 229 -2.10 25.67 -12.98
N GLY A 230 -2.49 25.99 -11.76
CA GLY A 230 -3.15 27.23 -11.43
C GLY A 230 -2.98 27.64 -9.97
N ARG A 231 -3.77 28.63 -9.59
CA ARG A 231 -3.96 29.04 -8.20
C ARG A 231 -5.27 28.49 -7.67
N CYS A 232 -5.28 28.16 -6.38
CA CYS A 232 -6.42 27.59 -5.68
C CYS A 232 -6.71 28.38 -4.41
N GLU A 233 -7.95 28.82 -4.25
CA GLU A 233 -8.46 29.44 -3.03
C GLU A 233 -9.61 28.59 -2.49
N LEU A 234 -9.57 28.30 -1.18
CA LEU A 234 -10.53 27.48 -0.47
C LEU A 234 -11.35 28.35 0.47
N TYR A 235 -12.67 28.28 0.40
CA TYR A 235 -13.58 29.21 1.07
C TYR A 235 -14.34 28.53 2.21
N ARG A 236 -14.44 29.23 3.34
CA ARG A 236 -15.20 28.83 4.53
C ARG A 236 -16.63 29.38 4.53
N GLY A 237 -16.74 30.62 4.05
CA GLY A 237 -17.98 31.38 4.02
C GLY A 237 -18.90 30.96 2.88
N TYR A 238 -20.13 31.46 2.92
CA TYR A 238 -21.09 31.28 1.84
C TYR A 238 -20.62 31.99 0.56
N ILE A 239 -20.72 31.31 -0.57
CA ILE A 239 -20.48 31.84 -1.91
C ILE A 239 -21.75 31.57 -2.72
N GLY A 240 -22.52 32.62 -2.96
CA GLY A 240 -23.76 32.60 -3.74
C GLY A 240 -23.66 33.26 -5.10
N ALA A 241 -22.53 33.88 -5.42
CA ALA A 241 -22.34 34.64 -6.65
C ALA A 241 -20.96 34.37 -7.27
N TYR A 242 -20.75 34.92 -8.47
CA TYR A 242 -19.43 34.95 -9.09
C TYR A 242 -19.29 36.22 -9.94
N LYS A 243 -18.06 36.71 -10.07
CA LYS A 243 -17.68 37.76 -11.03
C LYS A 243 -17.30 37.09 -12.35
N PRO A 244 -18.10 37.22 -13.42
CA PRO A 244 -17.87 36.52 -14.68
C PRO A 244 -16.46 36.73 -15.23
N SER A 245 -15.78 35.65 -15.59
CA SER A 245 -14.46 35.67 -16.22
C SER A 245 -14.12 34.29 -16.79
N SER A 246 -13.40 34.25 -17.92
CA SER A 246 -12.80 33.01 -18.43
C SER A 246 -11.55 32.57 -17.66
N LYS A 247 -11.06 33.40 -16.72
CA LYS A 247 -9.78 33.20 -16.01
C LYS A 247 -9.91 32.41 -14.72
N ALA A 248 -11.13 32.06 -14.32
CA ALA A 248 -11.38 31.36 -13.07
C ALA A 248 -12.65 30.52 -13.15
N LYS A 249 -12.76 29.53 -12.28
CA LYS A 249 -13.99 28.77 -12.04
C LYS A 249 -14.26 28.72 -10.55
N CYS A 250 -15.53 28.85 -10.18
CA CYS A 250 -15.99 28.77 -8.80
C CYS A 250 -16.88 27.53 -8.61
N TYR A 251 -16.61 26.74 -7.58
CA TYR A 251 -17.33 25.50 -7.29
C TYR A 251 -17.82 25.44 -5.85
N ALA A 252 -19.02 24.89 -5.66
CA ALA A 252 -19.61 24.58 -4.37
C ALA A 252 -19.45 23.09 -4.07
N LYS A 253 -18.98 22.78 -2.86
CA LYS A 253 -18.86 21.42 -2.31
C LYS A 253 -20.22 20.99 -1.77
N ASN A 254 -20.69 19.82 -2.20
CA ASN A 254 -21.90 19.16 -1.73
C ASN A 254 -21.54 17.76 -1.22
N CYS A 255 -21.46 17.66 0.09
CA CYS A 255 -21.53 16.43 0.85
C CYS A 255 -22.42 16.74 2.08
#